data_AF-A0A7G7MHR8-F1
#
_entry.id   AF-A0A7G7MHR8-F1
#
_cell.length_a   1.000
_cell.length_b   1.000
_cell.length_c   1.000
_cell.angle_alpha   90.00
_cell.angle_beta   90.00
_cell.angle_gamma   90.00
#
_symmetry.space_group_name_H-M   'P 1'
#
loop_
_entity.id
_entity.type
_entity.pdbx_description
1 polymer ?
#
loop_
_entity_poly.entity_id
_entity_poly.type
_entity_poly.pdbx_seq_one_letter_code
_entity_poly.pdbx_strand_id
1 'polypeptide(L)'
;MRDRGYATDRVGRELVAAAPRRHRRARGRRLGGAGGRLPGVRARRRGGVARVPPAAPAADRVGRRAAVGGAGGVGRRAAARVAVGARRARRAGGGRGRPHGPRRRPRPRPARRRPRPAPAPARQPAAHAGLDRRDRGGGGAAGGPATVPPVSARPTLATVAARAGVSPSTASLAFSGSPRVAAPTRERVLTAAAELGYAGPDPIAASLRRGRSGVVGAFVGERLLYAFRDPVAVQLLDGITEVLGAHDVGLLLLAGDTGRPSTAQIARIPLDAAIFATCGLEDDPALDLLRTRGVPIVVVEGPDVDGVVLVDIDDRSGTAGLARHLHGLGHRRVEVVAMPLRLDGRRGPVDGARRARAHYRDVRHRLEGVEDVFGAVPVWETASNAVDEGVHAGRVLLDVPAARRPTAVIAQSDVLAAGVLQAAAELGLDVPGEVSVAGFDGADLPWLGPTRLTTVVQPTDEKGRRAAQAAMDLVDGLHPEDSLLPVALRIGTTTGPPPP
;
A
#
# COMPACT_ATOMS: atom_id res chain seq x y z
N MET A 1 -0.90 -55.42 16.64
CA MET A 1 0.19 -56.34 16.28
C MET A 1 0.64 -55.98 14.86
N ARG A 2 1.76 -55.29 14.59
CA ARG A 2 2.84 -54.63 15.38
C ARG A 2 3.08 -53.27 14.65
N ASP A 3 3.21 -52.10 15.27
CA ASP A 3 4.19 -51.59 16.26
C ASP A 3 5.62 -51.35 15.71
N ARG A 4 6.31 -50.33 16.27
CA ARG A 4 7.46 -49.50 15.79
C ARG A 4 7.05 -48.25 14.98
N GLY A 5 7.64 -47.07 15.18
CA GLY A 5 8.66 -46.69 16.17
C GLY A 5 9.35 -45.35 15.82
N TYR A 6 9.61 -44.50 16.80
CA TYR A 6 10.16 -43.13 16.66
C TYR A 6 11.56 -43.06 16.03
N ALA A 7 11.84 -41.95 15.32
CA ALA A 7 13.15 -41.31 15.29
C ALA A 7 13.01 -39.79 15.10
N THR A 8 13.26 -39.03 16.18
CA THR A 8 13.49 -37.57 16.12
C THR A 8 14.93 -37.32 15.72
N ASP A 9 15.20 -36.38 14.80
CA ASP A 9 16.56 -35.88 14.57
C ASP A 9 16.67 -34.38 14.82
N ARG A 10 17.79 -33.96 15.41
CA ARG A 10 17.94 -32.72 16.17
C ARG A 10 19.28 -32.07 15.83
N VAL A 11 19.33 -31.32 14.73
CA VAL A 11 20.53 -30.59 14.31
C VAL A 11 20.39 -29.12 14.71
N GLY A 12 21.17 -28.71 15.71
CA GLY A 12 21.23 -27.32 16.14
C GLY A 12 22.03 -26.43 15.19
N ARG A 13 21.63 -25.17 15.09
CA ARG A 13 22.52 -24.07 14.66
C ARG A 13 22.36 -22.91 15.61
N GLU A 14 23.44 -22.59 16.32
CA GLU A 14 23.58 -21.36 17.07
C GLU A 14 23.63 -20.18 16.09
N LEU A 15 22.85 -19.13 16.36
CA LEU A 15 23.08 -17.81 15.77
C LEU A 15 23.10 -16.77 16.88
N VAL A 16 24.21 -16.04 16.92
CA VAL A 16 24.57 -15.09 17.98
C VAL A 16 23.65 -13.89 17.95
N ALA A 17 22.93 -13.64 19.05
CA ALA A 17 22.09 -12.46 19.20
C ALA A 17 22.94 -11.18 19.39
N ALA A 18 23.01 -10.33 18.37
CA ALA A 18 23.57 -8.99 18.48
C ALA A 18 22.47 -7.98 18.89
N ALA A 19 22.60 -7.40 20.08
CA ALA A 19 21.61 -6.46 20.61
C ALA A 19 21.63 -5.08 19.89
N PRO A 20 20.48 -4.53 19.48
CA PRO A 20 20.43 -3.21 18.85
C PRO A 20 20.64 -2.07 19.87
N ARG A 21 21.47 -1.09 19.50
CA ARG A 21 21.80 0.07 20.33
C ARG A 21 20.64 1.08 20.37
N ARG A 22 20.19 1.45 21.57
CA ARG A 22 19.12 2.44 21.79
C ARG A 22 19.57 3.86 21.41
N HIS A 23 19.02 4.44 20.34
CA HIS A 23 19.12 5.88 20.07
C HIS A 23 17.96 6.66 20.69
N ARG A 24 18.14 7.18 21.91
CA ARG A 24 17.23 8.19 22.48
C ARG A 24 17.38 9.52 21.72
N ARG A 25 16.38 9.93 20.94
CA ARG A 25 16.19 11.34 20.56
C ARG A 25 15.29 12.03 21.58
N ALA A 26 15.85 12.93 22.36
CA ALA A 26 15.07 13.78 23.27
C ALA A 26 14.48 14.98 22.50
N ARG A 27 13.15 15.13 22.51
CA ARG A 27 12.49 16.41 22.19
C ARG A 27 12.00 17.03 23.50
N GLY A 28 12.51 18.22 23.81
CA GLY A 28 12.20 18.90 25.07
C GLY A 28 10.80 19.54 25.06
N ARG A 29 9.97 19.21 26.06
CA ARG A 29 8.77 20.00 26.39
C ARG A 29 9.16 21.12 27.34
N ARG A 30 8.93 22.37 26.93
CA ARG A 30 8.79 23.50 27.86
C ARG A 30 7.32 23.57 28.28
N LEU A 31 7.05 23.47 29.58
CA LEU A 31 5.78 23.88 30.18
C LEU A 31 6.07 24.96 31.23
N GLY A 32 5.37 26.08 31.13
CA GLY A 32 5.48 27.20 32.06
C GLY A 32 4.87 26.86 33.42
N GLY A 33 5.41 27.46 34.49
CA GLY A 33 5.06 27.08 35.85
C GLY A 33 3.70 27.60 36.33
N ALA A 34 3.05 26.82 37.18
CA ALA A 34 2.06 27.31 38.13
C ALA A 34 2.76 27.89 39.37
N GLY A 35 2.25 28.99 39.91
CA GLY A 35 2.73 29.58 41.17
C GLY A 35 1.66 29.49 42.26
N GLY A 36 2.01 28.98 43.44
CA GLY A 36 1.05 28.76 44.53
C GLY A 36 1.69 28.27 45.83
N ARG A 37 2.25 29.20 46.60
CA ARG A 37 3.00 29.04 47.86
C ARG A 37 2.29 28.16 48.91
N LEU A 38 3.07 27.39 49.70
CA LEU A 38 3.01 27.34 51.18
C LEU A 38 4.40 26.91 51.74
N PRO A 39 4.74 27.17 53.03
CA PRO A 39 6.14 27.24 53.48
C PRO A 39 6.58 26.16 54.49
N GLY A 40 7.91 26.02 54.63
CA GLY A 40 8.55 25.69 55.91
C GLY A 40 9.21 24.31 56.03
N VAL A 41 10.54 24.30 56.11
CA VAL A 41 11.35 23.86 57.27
C VAL A 41 12.84 23.96 56.90
N ARG A 42 13.68 24.41 57.84
CA ARG A 42 15.14 24.53 57.66
C ARG A 42 15.85 23.25 58.12
N ALA A 43 16.80 22.75 57.34
CA ALA A 43 17.88 21.89 57.83
C ALA A 43 19.22 22.26 57.13
N ARG A 44 20.35 22.00 57.79
CA ARG A 44 21.66 22.61 57.47
C ARG A 44 22.73 21.60 57.01
N ARG A 45 23.50 22.04 56.01
CA ARG A 45 24.98 21.92 55.85
C ARG A 45 25.63 20.54 55.60
N ARG A 46 26.82 20.66 54.97
CA ARG A 46 27.89 19.68 54.69
C ARG A 46 27.54 18.71 53.55
N GLY A 47 28.39 18.47 52.55
CA GLY A 47 29.74 18.95 52.29
C GLY A 47 30.68 17.78 51.98
N GLY A 48 31.24 17.73 50.77
CA GLY A 48 32.13 16.64 50.35
C GLY A 48 32.52 16.79 48.88
N VAL A 49 33.79 17.10 48.62
CA VAL A 49 34.37 17.24 47.29
C VAL A 49 35.18 15.99 46.96
N ALA A 50 35.05 15.46 45.75
CA ALA A 50 36.05 14.59 45.15
C ALA A 50 36.17 14.88 43.64
N ARG A 51 37.34 15.35 43.21
CA ARG A 51 37.78 15.45 41.82
C ARG A 51 39.01 14.56 41.65
N VAL A 52 39.07 13.79 40.57
CA VAL A 52 40.28 13.12 40.06
C VAL A 52 40.28 13.29 38.51
N PRO A 53 41.44 13.50 37.85
CA PRO A 53 41.52 14.27 36.59
C PRO A 53 41.63 13.41 35.30
N PRO A 54 41.60 14.02 34.10
CA PRO A 54 41.92 13.34 32.85
C PRO A 54 43.43 13.17 32.66
N ALA A 55 43.85 12.13 31.91
CA ALA A 55 45.25 11.86 31.58
C ALA A 55 45.48 11.77 30.06
N ALA A 56 46.46 12.52 29.59
CA ALA A 56 47.12 12.49 28.28
C ALA A 56 48.33 13.45 28.33
N PRO A 57 49.30 13.42 27.40
CA PRO A 57 49.75 12.34 26.50
C PRO A 57 51.28 12.09 26.65
N ALA A 58 51.87 11.27 25.78
CA ALA A 58 53.32 11.31 25.51
C ALA A 58 53.64 11.04 24.04
N ALA A 59 54.41 11.94 23.41
CA ALA A 59 55.21 11.66 22.21
C ALA A 59 56.50 10.90 22.65
N ASP A 60 57.49 10.52 21.86
CA ASP A 60 58.18 11.10 20.69
C ASP A 60 59.24 10.00 20.31
N ARG A 61 59.61 9.65 19.06
CA ARG A 61 60.67 10.33 18.25
C ARG A 61 61.08 9.56 16.99
N VAL A 62 61.42 10.33 15.93
CA VAL A 62 62.62 10.26 15.04
C VAL A 62 62.95 8.95 14.28
N GLY A 63 63.35 8.95 12.99
CA GLY A 63 63.72 10.04 12.05
C GLY A 63 63.64 9.61 10.56
N ARG A 64 63.58 10.55 9.59
CA ARG A 64 64.72 11.17 8.84
C ARG A 64 65.50 10.17 7.96
N ARG A 65 65.94 10.40 6.71
CA ARG A 65 66.04 11.56 5.74
C ARG A 65 66.32 10.97 4.31
N ALA A 66 66.34 11.67 3.16
CA ALA A 66 65.57 12.81 2.60
C ALA A 66 66.11 13.24 1.20
N ALA A 67 65.22 13.69 0.29
CA ALA A 67 65.49 14.59 -0.87
C ALA A 67 66.26 13.99 -2.09
N VAL A 68 66.41 14.61 -3.28
CA VAL A 68 66.29 16.00 -3.83
C VAL A 68 65.75 15.90 -5.30
N GLY A 69 64.79 16.70 -5.80
CA GLY A 69 64.90 18.04 -6.44
C GLY A 69 64.34 18.02 -7.89
N GLY A 70 64.00 19.11 -8.60
CA GLY A 70 63.95 20.56 -8.29
C GLY A 70 63.32 21.40 -9.45
N ALA A 71 63.12 22.71 -9.22
CA ALA A 71 62.86 23.90 -10.10
C ALA A 71 62.41 23.78 -11.59
N GLY A 72 61.66 24.73 -12.20
CA GLY A 72 61.14 26.04 -11.77
C GLY A 72 60.59 26.91 -12.95
N GLY A 73 60.25 28.19 -12.72
CA GLY A 73 59.81 29.20 -13.72
C GLY A 73 58.28 29.27 -13.94
N VAL A 74 57.49 30.28 -13.55
CA VAL A 74 57.50 31.76 -13.76
C VAL A 74 57.08 32.20 -15.18
N GLY A 75 55.86 32.75 -15.31
CA GLY A 75 55.33 33.42 -16.50
C GLY A 75 54.05 34.21 -16.20
N ARG A 76 53.87 35.42 -16.77
CA ARG A 76 52.82 36.40 -16.41
C ARG A 76 51.87 36.69 -17.58
N ARG A 77 50.65 37.18 -17.26
CA ARG A 77 49.75 38.00 -18.12
C ARG A 77 49.15 37.27 -19.34
N ALA A 78 48.03 37.69 -19.96
CA ALA A 78 47.05 38.75 -19.68
C ALA A 78 45.65 38.32 -20.18
N ALA A 79 44.61 39.07 -19.78
CA ALA A 79 43.25 38.91 -20.32
C ALA A 79 43.09 39.59 -21.69
N ALA A 80 42.22 39.03 -22.54
CA ALA A 80 41.66 39.73 -23.70
C ALA A 80 40.17 39.33 -23.88
N ARG A 81 39.28 40.32 -23.70
CA ARG A 81 37.93 40.31 -24.32
C ARG A 81 38.06 40.87 -25.74
N VAL A 82 37.12 40.57 -26.65
CA VAL A 82 36.31 41.57 -27.41
C VAL A 82 35.55 40.96 -28.61
N ALA A 83 34.28 41.40 -28.74
CA ALA A 83 33.41 41.52 -29.93
C ALA A 83 33.10 40.33 -30.88
N VAL A 84 31.84 39.87 -30.79
CA VAL A 84 30.77 40.11 -31.78
C VAL A 84 31.20 40.67 -33.15
N GLY A 85 30.88 39.96 -34.23
CA GLY A 85 31.15 40.43 -35.61
C GLY A 85 30.29 39.77 -36.68
N ALA A 86 28.97 39.97 -36.67
CA ALA A 86 28.12 39.54 -37.79
C ALA A 86 28.22 40.51 -38.98
N ARG A 87 28.42 40.01 -40.21
CA ARG A 87 27.98 40.70 -41.44
C ARG A 87 27.83 39.77 -42.65
N ARG A 88 26.67 39.90 -43.32
CA ARG A 88 26.35 39.31 -44.64
C ARG A 88 26.90 40.20 -45.77
N ALA A 89 27.31 39.60 -46.89
CA ALA A 89 27.19 40.13 -48.27
C ALA A 89 27.78 39.13 -49.30
N ARG A 90 27.34 39.01 -50.57
CA ARG A 90 26.19 39.56 -51.32
C ARG A 90 26.08 38.90 -52.71
N ARG A 91 24.83 38.67 -53.19
CA ARG A 91 24.35 38.77 -54.61
C ARG A 91 24.98 37.81 -55.65
N ALA A 92 24.41 37.62 -56.85
CA ALA A 92 23.19 38.12 -57.52
C ALA A 92 22.43 36.92 -58.14
N GLY A 93 21.23 36.98 -58.74
CA GLY A 93 20.21 38.00 -59.06
C GLY A 93 19.02 37.22 -59.71
N GLY A 94 17.90 37.75 -60.18
CA GLY A 94 17.31 39.09 -60.20
C GLY A 94 15.96 38.99 -60.95
N GLY A 95 14.96 39.82 -60.64
CA GLY A 95 13.63 39.77 -61.28
C GLY A 95 12.64 40.73 -60.63
N ARG A 96 11.90 41.50 -61.43
CA ARG A 96 11.12 42.67 -60.97
C ARG A 96 9.61 42.36 -60.89
N GLY A 97 8.92 42.92 -59.90
CA GLY A 97 7.44 42.92 -59.80
C GLY A 97 6.97 43.81 -58.64
N ARG A 98 6.00 44.71 -58.89
CA ARG A 98 5.51 45.75 -57.95
C ARG A 98 4.27 45.26 -57.14
N PRO A 99 3.83 45.99 -56.09
CA PRO A 99 3.22 45.36 -54.91
C PRO A 99 1.69 45.18 -54.95
N HIS A 100 1.22 44.18 -54.22
CA HIS A 100 -0.18 44.02 -53.80
C HIS A 100 -0.27 43.83 -52.28
N GLY A 101 -1.39 44.27 -51.70
CA GLY A 101 -1.58 44.49 -50.26
C GLY A 101 -1.65 43.22 -49.38
N PRO A 102 -1.89 43.41 -48.07
CA PRO A 102 -1.67 42.38 -47.06
C PRO A 102 -2.62 41.19 -47.19
N ARG A 103 -2.09 40.04 -47.63
CA ARG A 103 -2.82 38.77 -47.62
C ARG A 103 -3.04 38.30 -46.18
N ARG A 104 -4.29 38.41 -45.72
CA ARG A 104 -4.77 37.83 -44.46
C ARG A 104 -4.51 36.32 -44.44
N ARG A 105 -4.03 35.79 -43.30
CA ARG A 105 -3.87 34.34 -43.09
C ARG A 105 -5.22 33.62 -43.22
N PRO A 106 -5.28 32.41 -43.78
CA PRO A 106 -6.53 31.66 -43.90
C PRO A 106 -7.06 31.26 -42.52
N ARG A 107 -8.37 31.44 -42.29
CA ARG A 107 -9.05 30.92 -41.11
C ARG A 107 -9.08 29.38 -41.18
N PRO A 108 -8.86 28.65 -40.06
CA PRO A 108 -9.01 27.20 -40.05
C PRO A 108 -10.46 26.81 -40.35
N ARG A 109 -10.65 25.78 -41.19
CA ARG A 109 -11.97 25.19 -41.45
C ARG A 109 -12.45 24.47 -40.17
N PRO A 110 -13.72 24.61 -39.75
CA PRO A 110 -14.25 23.86 -38.61
C PRO A 110 -14.28 22.37 -38.94
N ALA A 111 -13.76 21.54 -38.03
CA ALA A 111 -13.86 20.10 -38.13
C ALA A 111 -15.33 19.65 -38.07
N ARG A 112 -15.73 18.75 -38.97
CA ARG A 112 -17.08 18.16 -38.98
C ARG A 112 -17.31 17.39 -37.67
N ARG A 113 -18.19 17.89 -36.81
CA ARG A 113 -18.66 17.15 -35.63
C ARG A 113 -19.35 15.87 -36.09
N ARG A 114 -18.92 14.71 -35.57
CA ARG A 114 -19.75 13.49 -35.61
C ARG A 114 -21.01 13.73 -34.78
N PRO A 115 -22.20 13.31 -35.22
CA PRO A 115 -23.41 13.42 -34.41
C PRO A 115 -23.29 12.54 -33.15
N ARG A 116 -23.82 13.03 -32.03
CA ARG A 116 -24.02 12.20 -30.82
C ARG A 116 -25.13 11.19 -31.09
N PRO A 117 -25.04 9.93 -30.59
CA PRO A 117 -26.19 9.02 -30.60
C PRO A 117 -27.33 9.59 -29.75
N ALA A 118 -28.57 9.37 -30.19
CA ALA A 118 -29.77 9.80 -29.49
C ALA A 118 -30.01 9.01 -28.20
N PRO A 119 -30.68 9.58 -27.19
CA PRO A 119 -31.09 8.83 -25.99
C PRO A 119 -32.12 7.75 -26.36
N ALA A 120 -32.04 6.61 -25.68
CA ALA A 120 -32.98 5.50 -25.87
C ALA A 120 -34.40 5.89 -25.41
N PRO A 121 -35.47 5.49 -26.13
CA PRO A 121 -36.83 5.80 -25.74
C PRO A 121 -37.28 5.03 -24.49
N ALA A 122 -38.09 5.68 -23.66
CA ALA A 122 -38.66 5.08 -22.46
C ALA A 122 -39.60 3.93 -22.81
N ARG A 123 -39.47 2.80 -22.13
CA ARG A 123 -40.42 1.68 -22.22
C ARG A 123 -41.67 2.01 -21.41
N GLN A 124 -42.78 2.29 -22.09
CA GLN A 124 -44.13 2.14 -21.52
C GLN A 124 -44.73 0.79 -21.93
N PRO A 125 -45.56 0.16 -21.09
CA PRO A 125 -46.06 -1.19 -21.32
C PRO A 125 -47.08 -1.24 -22.48
N ALA A 126 -47.04 -2.33 -23.24
CA ALA A 126 -47.96 -2.55 -24.35
C ALA A 126 -49.38 -2.85 -23.84
N ALA A 127 -50.36 -2.05 -24.27
CA ALA A 127 -51.77 -2.40 -24.19
C ALA A 127 -52.15 -3.19 -25.45
N HIS A 128 -52.73 -4.38 -25.28
CA HIS A 128 -53.39 -5.11 -26.35
C HIS A 128 -54.91 -4.91 -26.24
N ALA A 129 -55.51 -4.32 -27.27
CA ALA A 129 -56.88 -4.64 -27.65
C ALA A 129 -56.92 -6.14 -28.04
N GLY A 130 -58.01 -6.90 -27.84
CA GLY A 130 -59.40 -6.47 -27.66
C GLY A 130 -60.23 -7.05 -28.80
N LEU A 131 -60.76 -8.27 -28.60
CA LEU A 131 -61.67 -8.94 -29.52
C LEU A 131 -62.80 -9.66 -28.78
N ASP A 132 -63.96 -9.62 -29.44
CA ASP A 132 -65.24 -10.28 -29.20
C ASP A 132 -66.01 -10.13 -27.88
N ARG A 133 -67.15 -9.43 -28.01
CA ARG A 133 -68.37 -9.64 -27.22
C ARG A 133 -69.22 -10.71 -27.89
N ARG A 134 -69.65 -11.73 -27.16
CA ARG A 134 -71.03 -12.26 -27.27
C ARG A 134 -71.64 -12.49 -25.89
N ASP A 135 -72.96 -12.48 -25.89
CA ASP A 135 -73.84 -12.15 -24.78
C ASP A 135 -74.46 -13.41 -24.12
N ARG A 136 -75.01 -13.21 -22.91
CA ARG A 136 -75.98 -14.02 -22.13
C ARG A 136 -75.48 -15.09 -21.15
N GLY A 137 -75.90 -14.92 -19.89
CA GLY A 137 -76.54 -16.02 -19.14
C GLY A 137 -76.01 -16.37 -17.75
N GLY A 138 -76.57 -15.75 -16.71
CA GLY A 138 -76.99 -16.46 -15.48
C GLY A 138 -75.96 -16.88 -14.41
N GLY A 139 -76.09 -16.26 -13.23
CA GLY A 139 -76.06 -16.99 -11.93
C GLY A 139 -74.73 -17.11 -11.17
N GLY A 140 -74.80 -16.84 -9.85
CA GLY A 140 -74.04 -17.61 -8.85
C GLY A 140 -72.71 -17.04 -8.33
N ALA A 141 -72.76 -16.44 -7.13
CA ALA A 141 -71.76 -16.46 -6.06
C ALA A 141 -70.24 -16.67 -6.36
N ALA A 142 -69.47 -15.61 -6.13
CA ALA A 142 -68.09 -15.63 -5.61
C ALA A 142 -67.94 -14.36 -4.74
N GLY A 143 -67.24 -14.33 -3.61
CA GLY A 143 -65.98 -14.97 -3.27
C GLY A 143 -65.06 -13.84 -2.81
N GLY A 144 -65.05 -13.56 -1.50
CA GLY A 144 -64.30 -12.41 -0.94
C GLY A 144 -62.80 -12.50 -1.21
N PRO A 145 -62.07 -11.36 -1.23
CA PRO A 145 -60.64 -11.36 -1.53
C PRO A 145 -59.90 -12.25 -0.51
N ALA A 146 -59.15 -13.23 -1.03
CA ALA A 146 -58.39 -14.15 -0.21
C ALA A 146 -57.41 -13.38 0.68
N THR A 147 -57.60 -13.46 1.99
CA THR A 147 -56.64 -12.96 2.97
C THR A 147 -55.36 -13.76 2.83
N VAL A 148 -54.27 -13.10 2.45
CA VAL A 148 -52.93 -13.67 2.56
C VAL A 148 -52.74 -14.07 4.02
N PRO A 149 -52.43 -15.34 4.34
CA PRO A 149 -52.25 -15.75 5.73
C PRO A 149 -51.09 -14.95 6.34
N PRO A 150 -51.22 -14.49 7.59
CA PRO A 150 -50.16 -13.72 8.23
C PRO A 150 -48.89 -14.56 8.25
N VAL A 151 -47.78 -13.98 7.79
CA VAL A 151 -46.45 -14.61 7.88
C VAL A 151 -46.23 -15.00 9.34
N SER A 152 -45.99 -16.29 9.59
CA SER A 152 -45.78 -16.80 10.94
C SER A 152 -44.69 -15.96 11.61
N ALA A 153 -45.03 -15.31 12.73
CA ALA A 153 -44.16 -14.34 13.36
C ALA A 153 -42.80 -14.99 13.64
N ARG A 154 -41.74 -14.43 13.05
CA ARG A 154 -40.38 -14.98 13.21
C ARG A 154 -40.10 -15.17 14.69
N PRO A 155 -39.59 -16.35 15.12
CA PRO A 155 -39.19 -16.58 16.49
C PRO A 155 -38.28 -15.45 16.98
N THR A 156 -38.50 -15.01 18.22
CA THR A 156 -37.71 -13.95 18.85
C THR A 156 -37.03 -14.49 20.11
N LEU A 157 -36.05 -13.75 20.63
CA LEU A 157 -35.44 -14.09 21.91
C LEU A 157 -36.47 -14.19 23.05
N ALA A 158 -37.57 -13.44 22.97
CA ALA A 158 -38.67 -13.49 23.92
C ALA A 158 -39.49 -14.80 23.81
N THR A 159 -39.77 -15.29 22.59
CA THR A 159 -40.47 -16.58 22.42
C THR A 159 -39.61 -17.76 22.86
N VAL A 160 -38.29 -17.71 22.62
CA VAL A 160 -37.35 -18.72 23.15
C VAL A 160 -37.29 -18.67 24.68
N ALA A 161 -37.19 -17.48 25.28
CA ALA A 161 -37.16 -17.31 26.73
C ALA A 161 -38.42 -17.88 27.40
N ALA A 162 -39.60 -17.58 26.83
CA ALA A 162 -40.88 -18.13 27.29
C ALA A 162 -40.92 -19.67 27.16
N ARG A 163 -40.52 -20.22 26.01
CA ARG A 163 -40.50 -21.68 25.74
C ARG A 163 -39.54 -22.44 26.66
N ALA A 164 -38.43 -21.82 27.07
CA ALA A 164 -37.43 -22.37 27.98
C ALA A 164 -37.74 -22.11 29.47
N GLY A 165 -38.76 -21.30 29.79
CA GLY A 165 -39.12 -20.93 31.17
C GLY A 165 -38.08 -20.05 31.86
N VAL A 166 -37.51 -19.06 31.15
CA VAL A 166 -36.48 -18.14 31.66
C VAL A 166 -36.77 -16.69 31.26
N SER A 167 -36.06 -15.72 31.87
CA SER A 167 -36.15 -14.32 31.43
C SER A 167 -35.45 -14.09 30.08
N PRO A 168 -35.86 -13.09 29.27
CA PRO A 168 -35.15 -12.71 28.04
C PRO A 168 -33.66 -12.40 28.27
N SER A 169 -33.32 -11.81 29.42
CA SER A 169 -31.94 -11.56 29.84
C SER A 169 -31.16 -12.86 30.07
N THR A 170 -31.77 -13.85 30.72
CA THR A 170 -31.19 -15.19 30.92
C THR A 170 -30.98 -15.91 29.59
N ALA A 171 -31.95 -15.83 28.67
CA ALA A 171 -31.80 -16.37 27.32
C ALA A 171 -30.67 -15.68 26.56
N SER A 172 -30.55 -14.35 26.62
CA SER A 172 -29.44 -13.61 25.98
C SER A 172 -28.07 -14.05 26.53
N LEU A 173 -27.96 -14.24 27.84
CA LEU A 173 -26.73 -14.70 28.50
C LEU A 173 -26.39 -16.18 28.18
N ALA A 174 -27.40 -17.02 27.95
CA ALA A 174 -27.21 -18.40 27.51
C ALA A 174 -26.62 -18.44 26.09
N PHE A 175 -27.18 -17.65 25.17
CA PHE A 175 -26.64 -17.49 23.80
C PHE A 175 -25.25 -16.85 23.77
N SER A 176 -24.96 -15.90 24.67
CA SER A 176 -23.65 -15.24 24.73
C SER A 176 -22.58 -16.06 25.48
N GLY A 177 -22.81 -17.36 25.73
CA GLY A 177 -21.85 -18.24 26.41
C GLY A 177 -21.54 -17.87 27.87
N SER A 178 -22.35 -17.02 28.53
CA SER A 178 -22.01 -16.46 29.84
C SER A 178 -21.89 -17.53 30.95
N PRO A 179 -20.81 -17.50 31.77
CA PRO A 179 -20.65 -18.43 32.90
C PRO A 179 -21.67 -18.19 34.02
N ARG A 180 -22.42 -17.08 33.99
CA ARG A 180 -23.52 -16.78 34.93
C ARG A 180 -24.77 -17.64 34.70
N VAL A 181 -24.83 -18.41 33.61
CA VAL A 181 -25.93 -19.35 33.31
C VAL A 181 -25.44 -20.78 33.50
N ALA A 182 -25.99 -21.47 34.50
CA ALA A 182 -25.68 -22.88 34.75
C ALA A 182 -25.97 -23.75 33.51
N ALA A 183 -25.13 -24.76 33.26
CA ALA A 183 -25.20 -25.59 32.05
C ALA A 183 -26.61 -26.16 31.75
N PRO A 184 -27.38 -26.71 32.72
CA PRO A 184 -28.74 -27.21 32.45
C PRO A 184 -29.73 -26.13 32.02
N THR A 185 -29.52 -24.88 32.41
CA THR A 185 -30.35 -23.74 31.96
C THR A 185 -29.92 -23.26 30.59
N ARG A 186 -28.63 -23.30 30.26
CA ARG A 186 -28.14 -23.01 28.90
C ARG A 186 -28.68 -24.04 27.90
N GLU A 187 -28.59 -25.32 28.23
CA GLU A 187 -29.07 -26.43 27.41
C GLU A 187 -30.56 -26.27 27.10
N ARG A 188 -31.42 -26.07 28.11
CA ARG A 188 -32.85 -25.79 27.92
C ARG A 188 -33.14 -24.62 26.96
N VAL A 189 -32.36 -23.54 27.02
CA VAL A 189 -32.51 -22.39 26.10
C VAL A 189 -32.11 -22.77 24.67
N LEU A 190 -31.01 -23.50 24.50
CA LEU A 190 -30.54 -23.92 23.17
C LEU A 190 -31.48 -24.95 22.53
N THR A 191 -32.02 -25.90 23.30
CA THR A 191 -33.06 -26.84 22.83
C THR A 191 -34.33 -26.09 22.41
N ALA A 192 -34.85 -25.20 23.25
CA ALA A 192 -36.02 -24.38 22.92
C ALA A 192 -35.80 -23.50 21.67
N ALA A 193 -34.57 -23.02 21.46
CA ALA A 193 -34.22 -22.28 20.26
C ALA A 193 -34.21 -23.14 19.00
N ALA A 194 -33.62 -24.34 19.08
CA ALA A 194 -33.58 -25.30 17.97
C ALA A 194 -34.99 -25.77 17.57
N GLU A 195 -35.85 -26.11 18.53
CA GLU A 195 -37.26 -26.46 18.29
C GLU A 195 -38.04 -25.34 17.60
N LEU A 196 -37.75 -24.09 17.94
CA LEU A 196 -38.40 -22.92 17.34
C LEU A 196 -37.75 -22.46 16.02
N GLY A 197 -36.62 -23.03 15.59
CA GLY A 197 -35.86 -22.55 14.44
C GLY A 197 -35.19 -21.18 14.65
N TYR A 198 -34.88 -20.82 15.90
CA TYR A 198 -34.25 -19.55 16.25
C TYR A 198 -32.72 -19.69 16.33
N ALA A 199 -32.01 -19.13 15.34
CA ALA A 199 -30.55 -19.20 15.28
C ALA A 199 -29.82 -18.37 16.37
N GLY A 200 -30.49 -17.43 17.02
CA GLY A 200 -29.93 -16.61 18.10
C GLY A 200 -30.30 -15.13 18.02
N PRO A 201 -29.82 -14.31 18.99
CA PRO A 201 -30.01 -12.87 19.01
C PRO A 201 -29.54 -12.19 17.72
N ASP A 202 -30.28 -11.16 17.28
CA ASP A 202 -29.90 -10.36 16.11
C ASP A 202 -28.51 -9.71 16.33
N PRO A 203 -27.51 -9.95 15.45
CA PRO A 203 -26.18 -9.37 15.57
C PRO A 203 -26.17 -7.83 15.59
N ILE A 204 -27.11 -7.17 14.91
CA ILE A 204 -27.24 -5.70 14.89
C ILE A 204 -27.76 -5.20 16.25
N ALA A 205 -28.73 -5.89 16.86
CA ALA A 205 -29.17 -5.57 18.20
C ALA A 205 -28.07 -5.84 19.25
N ALA A 206 -27.25 -6.88 19.03
CA ALA A 206 -26.11 -7.20 19.88
C ALA A 206 -24.97 -6.17 19.76
N SER A 207 -24.67 -5.68 18.54
CA SER A 207 -23.64 -4.67 18.29
C SER A 207 -24.00 -3.31 18.88
N LEU A 208 -25.25 -2.85 18.69
CA LEU A 208 -25.77 -1.62 19.32
C LEU A 208 -25.63 -1.65 20.85
N ARG A 209 -25.92 -2.79 21.49
CA ARG A 209 -25.75 -2.97 22.94
C ARG A 209 -24.28 -3.02 23.38
N ARG A 210 -23.38 -3.55 22.55
CA ARG A 210 -21.93 -3.61 22.82
C ARG A 210 -21.20 -2.30 22.53
N GLY A 211 -21.79 -1.41 21.72
CA GLY A 211 -21.12 -0.22 21.19
C GLY A 211 -20.02 -0.55 20.16
N ARG A 212 -20.01 -1.78 19.62
CA ARG A 212 -19.01 -2.30 18.66
C ARG A 212 -19.70 -3.06 17.55
N SER A 213 -19.34 -2.79 16.29
CA SER A 213 -19.94 -3.41 15.10
C SER A 213 -19.48 -4.85 14.86
N GLY A 214 -18.32 -5.23 15.38
CA GLY A 214 -17.63 -6.48 15.04
C GLY A 214 -16.97 -6.44 13.66
N VAL A 215 -16.66 -5.24 13.13
CA VAL A 215 -16.14 -5.06 11.77
C VAL A 215 -14.92 -4.14 11.73
N VAL A 216 -13.82 -4.63 11.18
CA VAL A 216 -12.66 -3.83 10.77
C VAL A 216 -12.73 -3.59 9.27
N GLY A 217 -12.56 -2.32 8.86
CA GLY A 217 -12.56 -1.94 7.45
C GLY A 217 -11.14 -1.94 6.89
N ALA A 218 -10.90 -2.58 5.74
CA ALA A 218 -9.61 -2.52 5.06
C ALA A 218 -9.69 -1.78 3.72
N PHE A 219 -8.80 -0.80 3.56
CA PHE A 219 -8.57 -0.06 2.33
C PHE A 219 -7.32 -0.65 1.66
N VAL A 220 -7.48 -1.49 0.65
CA VAL A 220 -6.38 -2.21 -0.02
C VAL A 220 -6.30 -1.78 -1.48
N GLY A 221 -5.29 -0.98 -1.81
CA GLY A 221 -5.16 -0.33 -3.12
C GLY A 221 -6.35 0.58 -3.45
N GLU A 222 -6.63 0.79 -4.74
CA GLU A 222 -7.76 1.67 -5.15
C GLU A 222 -8.92 0.97 -5.82
N ARG A 223 -8.75 -0.24 -6.32
CA ARG A 223 -9.83 -1.00 -6.96
C ARG A 223 -9.91 -2.34 -6.26
N LEU A 224 -11.13 -2.79 -5.94
CA LEU A 224 -11.36 -4.08 -5.29
C LEU A 224 -10.63 -5.24 -5.97
N LEU A 225 -10.51 -5.19 -7.30
CA LEU A 225 -9.83 -6.19 -8.12
C LEU A 225 -8.32 -6.33 -7.81
N TYR A 226 -7.66 -5.28 -7.29
CA TYR A 226 -6.26 -5.33 -6.86
C TYR A 226 -6.08 -6.31 -5.68
N ALA A 227 -6.95 -6.20 -4.67
CA ALA A 227 -6.98 -7.04 -3.48
C ALA A 227 -7.13 -8.55 -3.74
N PHE A 228 -7.51 -8.95 -4.97
CA PHE A 228 -7.69 -10.35 -5.39
C PHE A 228 -6.72 -10.79 -6.50
N ARG A 229 -5.87 -9.91 -7.02
CA ARG A 229 -4.95 -10.20 -8.13
C ARG A 229 -3.49 -9.98 -7.81
N ASP A 230 -3.21 -9.06 -6.89
CA ASP A 230 -1.86 -8.79 -6.45
C ASP A 230 -1.48 -9.78 -5.31
N PRO A 231 -0.43 -10.61 -5.47
CA PRO A 231 -0.06 -11.60 -4.45
C PRO A 231 0.29 -11.00 -3.10
N VAL A 232 0.84 -9.77 -3.09
CA VAL A 232 1.18 -9.04 -1.86
C VAL A 232 -0.08 -8.60 -1.15
N ALA A 233 -1.06 -8.06 -1.89
CA ALA A 233 -2.35 -7.69 -1.33
C ALA A 233 -3.09 -8.89 -0.73
N VAL A 234 -3.06 -10.05 -1.40
CA VAL A 234 -3.65 -11.30 -0.91
C VAL A 234 -2.94 -11.79 0.37
N GLN A 235 -1.60 -11.83 0.38
CA GLN A 235 -0.84 -12.26 1.57
C GLN A 235 -1.01 -11.32 2.77
N LEU A 236 -1.14 -10.01 2.52
CA LEU A 236 -1.41 -9.02 3.56
C LEU A 236 -2.79 -9.25 4.18
N LEU A 237 -3.80 -9.51 3.34
CA LEU A 237 -5.16 -9.79 3.76
C LEU A 237 -5.27 -11.09 4.56
N ASP A 238 -4.56 -12.14 4.15
CA ASP A 238 -4.51 -13.42 4.85
C ASP A 238 -4.01 -13.23 6.29
N GLY A 239 -2.86 -12.55 6.47
CA GLY A 239 -2.30 -12.21 7.78
C GLY A 239 -3.19 -11.27 8.63
N ILE A 240 -3.98 -10.39 8.00
CA ILE A 240 -5.02 -9.62 8.71
C ILE A 240 -6.11 -10.55 9.22
N THR A 241 -6.63 -11.44 8.36
CA THR A 241 -7.74 -12.34 8.72
C THR A 241 -7.37 -13.39 9.75
N GLU A 242 -6.11 -13.85 9.80
CA GLU A 242 -5.61 -14.77 10.82
C GLU A 242 -5.82 -14.21 12.24
N VAL A 243 -5.49 -12.93 12.45
CA VAL A 243 -5.68 -12.25 13.74
C VAL A 243 -7.16 -11.93 13.97
N LEU A 244 -7.85 -11.30 13.02
CA LEU A 244 -9.25 -10.90 13.23
C LEU A 244 -10.19 -12.09 13.50
N GLY A 245 -9.92 -13.25 12.89
CA GLY A 245 -10.65 -14.49 13.12
C GLY A 245 -10.56 -14.99 14.56
N ALA A 246 -9.40 -14.80 15.23
CA ALA A 246 -9.23 -15.15 16.65
C ALA A 246 -10.00 -14.23 17.61
N HIS A 247 -10.49 -13.07 17.14
CA HIS A 247 -11.26 -12.10 17.91
C HIS A 247 -12.77 -12.07 17.58
N ASP A 248 -13.27 -13.01 16.76
CA ASP A 248 -14.64 -13.01 16.21
C ASP A 248 -14.99 -11.70 15.44
N VAL A 249 -14.00 -11.07 14.80
CA VAL A 249 -14.15 -9.81 14.06
C VAL A 249 -14.15 -10.03 12.55
N GLY A 250 -15.15 -9.47 11.86
CA GLY A 250 -15.24 -9.53 10.41
C GLY A 250 -14.34 -8.49 9.72
N LEU A 251 -13.72 -8.89 8.61
CA LEU A 251 -13.02 -7.98 7.72
C LEU A 251 -13.95 -7.48 6.60
N LEU A 252 -14.09 -6.17 6.46
CA LEU A 252 -14.84 -5.54 5.36
C LEU A 252 -13.87 -4.85 4.40
N LEU A 253 -13.76 -5.37 3.18
CA LEU A 253 -13.00 -4.73 2.10
C LEU A 253 -13.77 -3.50 1.59
N LEU A 254 -13.13 -2.33 1.63
CA LEU A 254 -13.74 -1.05 1.28
C LEU A 254 -13.29 -0.60 -0.11
N ALA A 255 -14.19 -0.67 -1.07
CA ALA A 255 -13.98 -0.23 -2.46
C ALA A 255 -15.14 0.66 -2.95
N GLY A 256 -14.85 1.53 -3.92
CA GLY A 256 -15.83 2.30 -4.68
C GLY A 256 -15.97 1.80 -6.13
N ASP A 257 -16.97 2.31 -6.85
CA ASP A 257 -17.37 1.82 -8.19
C ASP A 257 -16.23 1.79 -9.22
N THR A 258 -15.40 2.84 -9.23
CA THR A 258 -14.30 3.02 -10.21
C THR A 258 -12.94 3.25 -9.55
N GLY A 259 -12.86 3.21 -8.23
CA GLY A 259 -11.72 3.63 -7.44
C GLY A 259 -11.99 3.50 -5.94
N ARG A 260 -11.35 4.35 -5.12
CA ARG A 260 -11.53 4.33 -3.66
C ARG A 260 -12.98 4.63 -3.25
N PRO A 261 -13.46 4.06 -2.13
CA PRO A 261 -14.80 4.33 -1.61
C PRO A 261 -14.97 5.82 -1.30
N SER A 262 -16.15 6.38 -1.61
CA SER A 262 -16.41 7.79 -1.31
C SER A 262 -16.51 8.05 0.21
N THR A 263 -16.15 9.25 0.66
CA THR A 263 -16.36 9.67 2.06
C THR A 263 -17.81 9.51 2.50
N ALA A 264 -18.77 9.79 1.62
CA ALA A 264 -20.20 9.57 1.88
C ALA A 264 -20.58 8.08 2.07
N GLN A 265 -19.88 7.15 1.39
CA GLN A 265 -20.05 5.70 1.59
C GLN A 265 -19.45 5.28 2.94
N ILE A 266 -18.19 5.66 3.22
CA ILE A 266 -17.49 5.36 4.47
C ILE A 266 -18.25 5.88 5.69
N ALA A 267 -18.83 7.08 5.60
CA ALA A 267 -19.61 7.70 6.68
C ALA A 267 -20.83 6.89 7.11
N ARG A 268 -21.37 6.01 6.24
CA ARG A 268 -22.52 5.14 6.54
C ARG A 268 -22.13 3.76 7.09
N ILE A 269 -20.85 3.42 7.09
CA ILE A 269 -20.37 2.09 7.51
C ILE A 269 -19.99 2.16 9.00
N PRO A 270 -20.45 1.21 9.83
CA PRO A 270 -20.05 1.10 11.23
C PRO A 270 -18.77 0.26 11.33
N LEU A 271 -17.64 0.92 11.55
CA LEU A 271 -16.32 0.30 11.70
C LEU A 271 -15.85 0.44 13.14
N ASP A 272 -15.32 -0.64 13.71
CA ASP A 272 -14.63 -0.60 15.01
C ASP A 272 -13.19 -0.09 14.84
N ALA A 273 -12.53 -0.40 13.72
CA ALA A 273 -11.26 0.19 13.30
C ALA A 273 -11.12 0.17 11.77
N ALA A 274 -10.10 0.86 11.26
CA ALA A 274 -9.72 0.85 9.86
C ALA A 274 -8.23 0.54 9.66
N ILE A 275 -7.94 -0.36 8.71
CA ILE A 275 -6.59 -0.66 8.23
C ILE A 275 -6.42 -0.03 6.84
N PHE A 276 -5.49 0.90 6.73
CA PHE A 276 -5.16 1.64 5.52
C PHE A 276 -3.90 1.06 4.87
N ALA A 277 -4.07 0.04 4.04
CA ALA A 277 -3.03 -0.52 3.18
C ALA A 277 -3.04 0.20 1.82
N THR A 278 -2.68 1.49 1.87
CA THR A 278 -2.87 2.43 0.76
C THR A 278 -1.72 2.49 -0.23
N CYS A 279 -0.70 1.64 -0.04
CA CYS A 279 0.57 1.65 -0.76
C CYS A 279 1.17 3.06 -0.82
N GLY A 280 1.33 3.74 0.33
CA GLY A 280 2.03 5.03 0.38
C GLY A 280 1.22 6.31 0.11
N LEU A 281 -0.10 6.27 -0.14
CA LEU A 281 -0.87 7.49 -0.49
C LEU A 281 -0.94 8.50 0.66
N GLU A 282 -0.34 9.68 0.49
CA GLU A 282 -0.20 10.66 1.58
C GLU A 282 -1.46 11.51 1.89
N ASP A 283 -2.43 11.61 0.98
CA ASP A 283 -3.53 12.59 1.03
C ASP A 283 -4.94 12.00 0.75
N ASP A 284 -5.30 10.88 1.39
CA ASP A 284 -6.63 10.26 1.26
C ASP A 284 -7.71 10.95 2.16
N PRO A 285 -8.78 11.55 1.59
CA PRO A 285 -9.89 12.13 2.37
C PRO A 285 -10.65 11.14 3.26
N ALA A 286 -10.53 9.82 3.01
CA ALA A 286 -11.06 8.78 3.88
C ALA A 286 -10.41 8.78 5.27
N LEU A 287 -9.12 9.14 5.34
CA LEU A 287 -8.34 9.16 6.58
C LEU A 287 -8.86 10.24 7.53
N ASP A 288 -9.03 11.47 7.03
CA ASP A 288 -9.51 12.60 7.81
C ASP A 288 -10.97 12.44 8.25
N LEU A 289 -11.80 11.81 7.42
CA LEU A 289 -13.17 11.44 7.81
C LEU A 289 -13.17 10.48 9.00
N LEU A 290 -12.36 9.41 8.97
CA LEU A 290 -12.36 8.39 10.02
C LEU A 290 -11.76 8.93 11.32
N ARG A 291 -10.71 9.76 11.23
CA ARG A 291 -10.21 10.57 12.37
C ARG A 291 -11.29 11.43 13.00
N THR A 292 -12.03 12.17 12.17
CA THR A 292 -13.12 13.05 12.64
C THR A 292 -14.25 12.27 13.31
N ARG A 293 -14.47 11.01 12.91
CA ARG A 293 -15.41 10.09 13.56
C ARG A 293 -14.85 9.39 14.81
N GLY A 294 -13.57 9.56 15.13
CA GLY A 294 -12.91 8.85 16.23
C GLY A 294 -12.74 7.34 16.00
N VAL A 295 -12.78 6.88 14.74
CA VAL A 295 -12.51 5.47 14.41
C VAL A 295 -11.00 5.23 14.50
N PRO A 296 -10.52 4.24 15.29
CA PRO A 296 -9.13 3.79 15.29
C PRO A 296 -8.56 3.52 13.90
N ILE A 297 -7.33 3.98 13.66
CA ILE A 297 -6.68 3.85 12.35
C ILE A 297 -5.29 3.24 12.50
N VAL A 298 -5.06 2.18 11.74
CA VAL A 298 -3.73 1.62 11.47
C VAL A 298 -3.40 1.85 10.00
N VAL A 299 -2.18 2.26 9.72
CA VAL A 299 -1.67 2.52 8.36
C VAL A 299 -0.57 1.50 8.04
N VAL A 300 -0.63 0.90 6.85
CA VAL A 300 0.43 0.01 6.34
C VAL A 300 1.13 0.72 5.18
N GLU A 301 2.42 1.02 5.37
CA GLU A 301 3.32 1.68 4.39
C GLU A 301 2.84 3.06 3.88
N GLY A 302 1.77 3.62 4.47
CA GLY A 302 1.11 4.87 4.10
C GLY A 302 1.65 6.12 4.81
N PRO A 303 0.82 7.16 5.02
CA PRO A 303 1.29 8.43 5.59
C PRO A 303 1.65 8.31 7.07
N ASP A 304 2.76 8.95 7.44
CA ASP A 304 3.19 9.19 8.82
C ASP A 304 2.59 10.52 9.30
N VAL A 305 1.53 10.45 10.10
CA VAL A 305 0.65 11.58 10.43
C VAL A 305 -0.08 11.34 11.75
N ASP A 306 -0.21 12.38 12.59
CA ASP A 306 -0.75 12.28 13.96
C ASP A 306 -2.08 11.48 14.06
N GLY A 307 -2.18 10.60 15.06
CA GLY A 307 -3.40 9.86 15.36
C GLY A 307 -3.66 8.62 14.49
N VAL A 308 -2.62 8.08 13.85
CA VAL A 308 -2.61 6.70 13.33
C VAL A 308 -1.53 5.88 14.05
N VAL A 309 -1.58 4.57 13.91
CA VAL A 309 -0.44 3.67 14.23
C VAL A 309 0.12 3.15 12.92
N LEU A 310 1.44 3.26 12.73
CA LEU A 310 2.11 2.94 11.48
C LEU A 310 2.79 1.56 11.53
N VAL A 311 2.52 0.73 10.52
CA VAL A 311 3.23 -0.52 10.22
C VAL A 311 3.98 -0.32 8.91
N ASP A 312 5.31 -0.28 8.98
CA ASP A 312 6.16 0.19 7.89
C ASP A 312 7.30 -0.78 7.56
N ILE A 313 7.98 -0.54 6.44
CA ILE A 313 9.26 -1.18 6.08
C ILE A 313 10.30 -0.14 5.64
N ASP A 314 11.58 -0.53 5.66
CA ASP A 314 12.66 0.30 5.12
C ASP A 314 12.82 0.11 3.60
N ASP A 315 11.85 0.61 2.83
CA ASP A 315 11.82 0.61 1.36
C ASP A 315 13.16 1.08 0.74
N ARG A 316 13.69 2.17 1.28
CA ARG A 316 14.87 2.86 0.75
C ARG A 316 16.12 2.04 0.97
N SER A 317 16.36 1.55 2.19
CA SER A 317 17.51 0.69 2.49
C SER A 317 17.42 -0.66 1.77
N GLY A 318 16.21 -1.22 1.66
CA GLY A 318 15.93 -2.42 0.88
C GLY A 318 16.34 -2.26 -0.58
N THR A 319 15.81 -1.24 -1.26
CA THR A 319 16.13 -0.98 -2.67
C THR A 319 17.58 -0.56 -2.87
N ALA A 320 18.18 0.18 -1.92
CA ALA A 320 19.62 0.48 -1.94
C ALA A 320 20.49 -0.78 -1.74
N GLY A 321 19.98 -1.81 -1.05
CA GLY A 321 20.60 -3.14 -0.98
C GLY A 321 20.62 -3.83 -2.35
N LEU A 322 19.48 -3.85 -3.03
CA LEU A 322 19.35 -4.39 -4.39
C LEU A 322 20.21 -3.62 -5.41
N ALA A 323 20.19 -2.29 -5.36
CA ALA A 323 20.97 -1.44 -6.25
C ALA A 323 22.48 -1.65 -6.05
N ARG A 324 22.96 -1.81 -4.80
CA ARG A 324 24.37 -2.17 -4.51
C ARG A 324 24.77 -3.52 -5.08
N HIS A 325 23.89 -4.53 -5.04
CA HIS A 325 24.12 -5.83 -5.67
C HIS A 325 24.34 -5.69 -7.18
N LEU A 326 23.44 -5.01 -7.88
CA LEU A 326 23.58 -4.75 -9.32
C LEU A 326 24.81 -3.90 -9.66
N HIS A 327 25.14 -2.90 -8.83
CA HIS A 327 26.35 -2.10 -9.00
C HIS A 327 27.63 -2.95 -8.84
N GLY A 328 27.64 -3.87 -7.87
CA GLY A 328 28.72 -4.82 -7.61
C GLY A 328 28.92 -5.84 -8.74
N LEU A 329 27.83 -6.25 -9.41
CA LEU A 329 27.89 -7.06 -10.64
C LEU A 329 28.47 -6.29 -11.85
N GLY A 330 28.63 -4.97 -11.76
CA GLY A 330 29.24 -4.13 -12.79
C GLY A 330 28.25 -3.34 -13.65
N HIS A 331 26.94 -3.45 -13.40
CA HIS A 331 25.95 -2.68 -14.16
C HIS A 331 26.16 -1.17 -14.01
N ARG A 332 26.00 -0.42 -15.10
CA ARG A 332 26.08 1.05 -15.13
C ARG A 332 24.96 1.70 -15.94
N ARG A 333 24.42 1.01 -16.95
CA ARG A 333 23.15 1.38 -17.61
C ARG A 333 22.02 0.64 -16.90
N VAL A 334 21.31 1.35 -16.03
CA VAL A 334 20.20 0.83 -15.22
C VAL A 334 19.00 1.76 -15.39
N GLU A 335 17.82 1.18 -15.57
CA GLU A 335 16.55 1.91 -15.63
C GLU A 335 15.54 1.34 -14.62
N VAL A 336 14.64 2.19 -14.14
CA VAL A 336 13.62 1.82 -13.15
C VAL A 336 12.25 1.71 -13.81
N VAL A 337 11.55 0.60 -13.57
CA VAL A 337 10.11 0.49 -13.85
C VAL A 337 9.36 0.78 -12.55
N ALA A 338 8.82 1.99 -12.46
CA ALA A 338 8.12 2.48 -11.29
C ALA A 338 6.64 2.11 -11.32
N MET A 339 6.09 1.82 -10.14
CA MET A 339 4.64 1.82 -9.90
C MET A 339 4.07 3.24 -10.15
N PRO A 340 2.74 3.43 -10.24
CA PRO A 340 2.18 4.75 -10.51
C PRO A 340 2.64 5.81 -9.49
N LEU A 341 3.15 6.95 -9.96
CA LEU A 341 3.44 8.09 -9.06
C LEU A 341 2.15 8.82 -8.67
N ARG A 342 1.07 8.63 -9.44
CA ARG A 342 -0.28 9.17 -9.24
C ARG A 342 -1.36 8.33 -9.93
N LEU A 343 -2.61 8.56 -9.56
CA LEU A 343 -3.80 7.92 -10.14
C LEU A 343 -4.45 8.70 -11.27
N ASP A 344 -3.66 8.97 -12.31
CA ASP A 344 -4.15 9.55 -13.57
C ASP A 344 -3.97 8.59 -14.75
N GLY A 345 -3.61 7.32 -14.48
CA GLY A 345 -3.43 6.27 -15.50
C GLY A 345 -2.30 6.57 -16.49
N ARG A 346 -1.37 7.45 -16.14
CA ARG A 346 -0.23 7.82 -16.98
C ARG A 346 0.69 6.62 -17.18
N ARG A 347 1.24 6.52 -18.39
CA ARG A 347 2.41 5.69 -18.71
C ARG A 347 3.49 6.57 -19.32
N GLY A 348 4.75 6.22 -19.09
CA GLY A 348 5.87 6.83 -19.82
C GLY A 348 6.99 7.37 -18.93
N PRO A 349 7.99 8.04 -19.53
CA PRO A 349 9.15 8.53 -18.80
C PRO A 349 8.75 9.54 -17.72
N VAL A 350 9.41 9.48 -16.58
CA VAL A 350 9.26 10.43 -15.47
C VAL A 350 10.28 11.54 -15.62
N ASP A 351 9.81 12.77 -15.80
CA ASP A 351 10.65 13.97 -15.68
C ASP A 351 10.63 14.52 -14.23
N GLY A 352 11.47 15.51 -13.95
CA GLY A 352 11.53 16.14 -12.62
C GLY A 352 10.22 16.79 -12.17
N ALA A 353 9.37 17.26 -13.10
CA ALA A 353 8.08 17.87 -12.79
C ALA A 353 7.02 16.81 -12.45
N ARG A 354 7.10 15.60 -13.03
CA ARG A 354 6.33 14.43 -12.63
C ARG A 354 6.80 13.89 -11.28
N ARG A 355 8.11 13.73 -11.09
CA ARG A 355 8.73 13.22 -9.84
C ARG A 355 8.37 14.10 -8.63
N ALA A 356 8.41 15.42 -8.79
CA ALA A 356 8.01 16.38 -7.75
C ALA A 356 6.50 16.37 -7.41
N ARG A 357 5.69 15.56 -8.11
CA ARG A 357 4.25 15.39 -7.91
C ARG A 357 3.87 13.94 -7.59
N ALA A 358 4.82 13.12 -7.14
CA ALA A 358 4.57 11.76 -6.65
C ALA A 358 3.90 11.81 -5.27
N HIS A 359 2.74 11.14 -5.14
CA HIS A 359 1.95 11.08 -3.90
C HIS A 359 2.26 9.84 -3.04
N TYR A 360 3.00 8.89 -3.61
CA TYR A 360 3.23 7.58 -3.03
C TYR A 360 4.62 7.52 -2.37
N ARG A 361 4.62 7.41 -1.04
CA ARG A 361 5.82 7.50 -0.21
C ARG A 361 6.81 6.36 -0.47
N ASP A 362 6.29 5.12 -0.55
CA ASP A 362 6.99 3.90 -0.96
C ASP A 362 7.65 4.05 -2.34
N VAL A 363 6.90 4.52 -3.35
CA VAL A 363 7.39 4.75 -4.73
C VAL A 363 8.57 5.73 -4.74
N ARG A 364 8.51 6.80 -3.92
CA ARG A 364 9.62 7.74 -3.75
C ARG A 364 10.80 7.08 -3.02
N HIS A 365 10.57 6.42 -1.90
CA HIS A 365 11.63 5.78 -1.09
C HIS A 365 12.37 4.67 -1.85
N ARG A 366 11.65 3.80 -2.57
CA ARG A 366 12.24 2.77 -3.45
C ARG A 366 13.10 3.42 -4.53
N LEU A 367 12.62 4.48 -5.19
CA LEU A 367 13.40 5.21 -6.20
C LEU A 367 14.65 5.90 -5.61
N GLU A 368 14.52 6.57 -4.47
CA GLU A 368 15.65 7.16 -3.75
C GLU A 368 16.71 6.12 -3.38
N GLY A 369 16.31 4.90 -3.01
CA GLY A 369 17.22 3.79 -2.74
C GLY A 369 18.05 3.35 -3.97
N VAL A 370 17.49 3.44 -5.19
CA VAL A 370 18.27 3.25 -6.42
C VAL A 370 19.25 4.40 -6.64
N GLU A 371 18.77 5.64 -6.47
CA GLU A 371 19.55 6.85 -6.73
C GLU A 371 20.71 7.07 -5.74
N ASP A 372 20.58 6.58 -4.49
CA ASP A 372 21.66 6.54 -3.49
C ASP A 372 22.90 5.75 -3.96
N VAL A 373 22.75 4.87 -4.97
CA VAL A 373 23.81 4.00 -5.48
C VAL A 373 24.23 4.36 -6.91
N PHE A 374 23.27 4.68 -7.78
CA PHE A 374 23.51 4.95 -9.20
C PHE A 374 23.52 6.44 -9.56
N GLY A 375 23.13 7.32 -8.64
CA GLY A 375 22.73 8.69 -8.99
C GLY A 375 21.40 8.71 -9.74
N ALA A 376 21.09 9.83 -10.39
CA ALA A 376 19.85 9.95 -11.17
C ALA A 376 19.79 8.94 -12.32
N VAL A 377 18.79 8.06 -12.31
CA VAL A 377 18.53 7.04 -13.33
C VAL A 377 17.27 7.38 -14.15
N PRO A 378 17.15 6.91 -15.41
CA PRO A 378 15.89 6.98 -16.13
C PRO A 378 14.82 6.12 -15.44
N VAL A 379 13.58 6.62 -15.45
CA VAL A 379 12.43 5.97 -14.80
C VAL A 379 11.25 5.96 -15.77
N TRP A 380 10.65 4.78 -15.94
CA TRP A 380 9.39 4.58 -16.65
C TRP A 380 8.26 4.34 -15.64
N GLU A 381 7.24 5.19 -15.67
CA GLU A 381 6.03 5.05 -14.85
C GLU A 381 5.00 4.16 -15.56
N THR A 382 4.39 3.24 -14.80
CA THR A 382 3.24 2.44 -15.24
C THR A 382 1.90 3.04 -14.81
N ALA A 383 0.81 2.62 -15.47
CA ALA A 383 -0.55 3.06 -15.12
C ALA A 383 -1.14 2.27 -13.94
N SER A 384 -0.57 1.11 -13.59
CA SER A 384 -0.94 0.30 -12.43
C SER A 384 0.18 -0.66 -12.02
N ASN A 385 0.06 -1.27 -10.84
CA ASN A 385 0.89 -2.40 -10.45
C ASN A 385 0.32 -3.69 -11.07
N ALA A 386 0.80 -4.10 -12.25
CA ALA A 386 0.27 -5.26 -12.97
C ALA A 386 1.29 -5.83 -13.97
N VAL A 387 1.23 -7.15 -14.21
CA VAL A 387 2.12 -7.85 -15.15
C VAL A 387 2.07 -7.24 -16.55
N ASP A 388 0.88 -6.96 -17.10
CA ASP A 388 0.72 -6.34 -18.42
C ASP A 388 1.40 -4.95 -18.55
N GLU A 389 1.46 -4.20 -17.45
CA GLU A 389 2.18 -2.92 -17.41
C GLU A 389 3.70 -3.13 -17.40
N GLY A 390 4.17 -4.15 -16.68
CA GLY A 390 5.56 -4.59 -16.72
C GLY A 390 5.98 -5.08 -18.11
N VAL A 391 5.09 -5.81 -18.82
CA VAL A 391 5.30 -6.21 -20.22
C VAL A 391 5.41 -4.99 -21.12
N HIS A 392 4.48 -4.03 -20.98
CA HIS A 392 4.51 -2.81 -21.78
C HIS A 392 5.78 -1.98 -21.52
N ALA A 393 6.16 -1.78 -20.27
CA ALA A 393 7.40 -1.10 -19.90
C ALA A 393 8.63 -1.84 -20.43
N GLY A 394 8.71 -3.16 -20.19
CA GLY A 394 9.80 -4.01 -20.67
C GLY A 394 9.99 -3.93 -22.18
N ARG A 395 8.91 -3.99 -22.97
CA ARG A 395 9.00 -3.81 -24.43
C ARG A 395 9.58 -2.45 -24.80
N VAL A 396 9.12 -1.36 -24.19
CA VAL A 396 9.63 0.00 -24.49
C VAL A 396 11.11 0.19 -24.08
N LEU A 397 11.55 -0.43 -22.99
CA LEU A 397 12.92 -0.31 -22.50
C LEU A 397 13.90 -1.25 -23.22
N LEU A 398 13.45 -2.41 -23.70
CA LEU A 398 14.31 -3.48 -24.23
C LEU A 398 14.32 -3.58 -25.75
N ASP A 399 13.23 -3.19 -26.44
CA ASP A 399 13.12 -3.11 -27.91
C ASP A 399 13.81 -1.84 -28.47
N VAL A 400 15.10 -1.73 -28.14
CA VAL A 400 15.99 -0.66 -28.57
C VAL A 400 17.35 -1.26 -28.96
N PRO A 401 18.16 -0.56 -29.79
CA PRO A 401 19.50 -1.04 -30.14
C PRO A 401 20.34 -1.34 -28.90
N ALA A 402 21.07 -2.45 -28.89
CA ALA A 402 21.79 -2.96 -27.71
C ALA A 402 22.72 -1.92 -27.04
N ALA A 403 23.38 -1.06 -27.83
CA ALA A 403 24.21 0.04 -27.33
C ALA A 403 23.46 1.10 -26.48
N ARG A 404 22.12 1.16 -26.60
CA ARG A 404 21.23 2.05 -25.84
C ARG A 404 20.38 1.30 -24.80
N ARG A 405 20.36 -0.03 -24.82
CA ARG A 405 19.56 -0.86 -23.90
C ARG A 405 20.11 -0.76 -22.46
N PRO A 406 19.24 -0.71 -21.43
CA PRO A 406 19.67 -0.96 -20.06
C PRO A 406 20.29 -2.35 -19.93
N THR A 407 21.34 -2.45 -19.12
CA THR A 407 21.93 -3.75 -18.73
C THR A 407 21.26 -4.34 -17.50
N ALA A 408 20.53 -3.53 -16.73
CA ALA A 408 19.65 -4.00 -15.68
C ALA A 408 18.37 -3.16 -15.61
N VAL A 409 17.25 -3.82 -15.29
CA VAL A 409 15.98 -3.17 -14.96
C VAL A 409 15.64 -3.45 -13.50
N ILE A 410 15.39 -2.39 -12.74
CA ILE A 410 14.89 -2.47 -11.37
C ILE A 410 13.40 -2.13 -11.41
N ALA A 411 12.54 -3.13 -11.26
CA ALA A 411 11.11 -2.90 -11.07
C ALA A 411 10.81 -2.65 -9.59
N GLN A 412 9.88 -1.74 -9.31
CA GLN A 412 9.45 -1.42 -7.93
C GLN A 412 8.51 -2.45 -7.30
N SER A 413 8.14 -3.50 -8.04
CA SER A 413 7.36 -4.64 -7.56
C SER A 413 7.72 -5.92 -8.33
N ASP A 414 7.40 -7.07 -7.76
CA ASP A 414 7.71 -8.38 -8.35
C ASP A 414 6.77 -8.71 -9.51
N VAL A 415 5.52 -8.22 -9.48
CA VAL A 415 4.58 -8.34 -10.60
C VAL A 415 4.98 -7.47 -11.80
N LEU A 416 5.57 -6.29 -11.59
CA LEU A 416 6.17 -5.51 -12.68
C LEU A 416 7.44 -6.19 -13.22
N ALA A 417 8.29 -6.73 -12.34
CA ALA A 417 9.46 -7.50 -12.75
C ALA A 417 9.08 -8.73 -13.60
N ALA A 418 8.04 -9.47 -13.22
CA ALA A 418 7.51 -10.60 -13.98
C ALA A 418 7.07 -10.19 -15.40
N GLY A 419 6.44 -9.02 -15.54
CA GLY A 419 6.11 -8.46 -16.84
C GLY A 419 7.34 -8.11 -17.69
N VAL A 420 8.39 -7.53 -17.07
CA VAL A 420 9.65 -7.24 -17.76
C VAL A 420 10.35 -8.53 -18.20
N LEU A 421 10.33 -9.59 -17.39
CA LEU A 421 10.83 -10.92 -17.76
C LEU A 421 10.09 -11.49 -18.98
N GLN A 422 8.76 -11.39 -19.02
CA GLN A 422 7.98 -11.82 -20.17
C GLN A 422 8.33 -10.99 -21.43
N ALA A 423 8.47 -9.66 -21.31
CA ALA A 423 8.88 -8.83 -22.44
C ALA A 423 10.29 -9.17 -22.96
N ALA A 424 11.24 -9.49 -22.06
CA ALA A 424 12.57 -9.95 -22.45
C ALA A 424 12.50 -11.27 -23.23
N ALA A 425 11.70 -12.25 -22.76
CA ALA A 425 11.49 -13.52 -23.44
C ALA A 425 10.79 -13.36 -24.81
N GLU A 426 9.80 -12.48 -24.92
CA GLU A 426 9.13 -12.14 -26.20
C GLU A 426 10.08 -11.50 -27.22
N LEU A 427 11.10 -10.76 -26.75
CA LEU A 427 12.15 -10.16 -27.57
C LEU A 427 13.34 -11.12 -27.82
N GLY A 428 13.30 -12.34 -27.28
CA GLY A 428 14.36 -13.34 -27.41
C GLY A 428 15.64 -13.00 -26.64
N LEU A 429 15.56 -12.16 -25.60
CA LEU A 429 16.71 -11.73 -24.80
C LEU A 429 17.02 -12.70 -23.66
N ASP A 430 18.30 -13.02 -23.46
CA ASP A 430 18.71 -13.84 -22.32
C ASP A 430 18.67 -13.04 -21.00
N VAL A 431 18.06 -13.65 -19.98
CA VAL A 431 18.04 -13.14 -18.60
C VAL A 431 18.70 -14.20 -17.70
N PRO A 432 19.89 -13.92 -17.13
CA PRO A 432 20.48 -12.60 -16.94
C PRO A 432 21.51 -12.14 -18.00
N GLY A 433 21.86 -12.96 -19.01
CA GLY A 433 23.07 -12.74 -19.82
C GLY A 433 23.10 -11.46 -20.67
N GLU A 434 21.96 -10.99 -21.17
CA GLU A 434 21.86 -9.69 -21.86
C GLU A 434 21.29 -8.58 -20.99
N VAL A 435 20.36 -8.93 -20.07
CA VAL A 435 19.76 -7.97 -19.14
C VAL A 435 19.44 -8.63 -17.80
N SER A 436 19.91 -8.02 -16.71
CA SER A 436 19.49 -8.35 -15.35
C SER A 436 18.11 -7.76 -15.07
N VAL A 437 17.20 -8.53 -14.47
CA VAL A 437 15.89 -8.05 -14.02
C VAL A 437 15.75 -8.32 -12.52
N ALA A 438 15.37 -7.30 -11.76
CA ALA A 438 15.12 -7.42 -10.34
C ALA A 438 13.82 -6.72 -9.93
N GLY A 439 13.22 -7.23 -8.86
CA GLY A 439 11.99 -6.69 -8.29
C GLY A 439 12.11 -6.29 -6.82
N PHE A 440 10.96 -6.07 -6.22
CA PHE A 440 10.72 -5.83 -4.80
C PHE A 440 9.41 -6.55 -4.49
N ASP A 441 9.28 -7.17 -3.32
CA ASP A 441 8.07 -7.69 -2.65
C ASP A 441 8.39 -9.07 -2.02
N GLY A 442 9.16 -9.90 -2.72
CA GLY A 442 9.42 -11.28 -2.33
C GLY A 442 8.30 -12.26 -2.70
N ALA A 443 7.35 -11.82 -3.54
CA ALA A 443 6.08 -12.48 -3.85
C ALA A 443 6.26 -13.92 -4.37
N ASP A 444 5.23 -14.74 -4.14
CA ASP A 444 5.13 -16.05 -4.78
C ASP A 444 4.54 -15.89 -6.19
N LEU A 445 5.32 -16.28 -7.20
CA LEU A 445 5.01 -16.12 -8.61
C LEU A 445 5.19 -17.48 -9.34
N PRO A 446 4.37 -18.50 -9.04
CA PRO A 446 4.60 -19.87 -9.50
C PRO A 446 4.57 -20.02 -11.03
N TRP A 447 3.96 -19.07 -11.75
CA TRP A 447 3.95 -19.02 -13.21
C TRP A 447 5.30 -18.63 -13.85
N LEU A 448 6.30 -18.21 -13.06
CA LEU A 448 7.68 -18.05 -13.54
C LEU A 448 8.44 -19.38 -13.68
N GLY A 449 7.85 -20.50 -13.26
CA GLY A 449 8.42 -21.84 -13.43
C GLY A 449 9.76 -22.00 -12.69
N PRO A 450 10.87 -22.36 -13.37
CA PRO A 450 12.18 -22.52 -12.73
C PRO A 450 12.84 -21.17 -12.37
N THR A 451 12.38 -20.06 -12.94
CA THR A 451 13.00 -18.74 -12.77
C THR A 451 12.75 -18.20 -11.37
N ARG A 452 13.82 -17.95 -10.62
CA ARG A 452 13.75 -17.31 -9.29
C ARG A 452 14.09 -15.83 -9.45
N LEU A 453 13.14 -14.95 -9.22
CA LEU A 453 13.38 -13.50 -9.28
C LEU A 453 14.34 -13.04 -8.16
N THR A 454 15.39 -12.30 -8.52
CA THR A 454 16.17 -11.49 -7.57
C THR A 454 15.30 -10.33 -7.10
N THR A 455 15.06 -10.23 -5.78
CA THR A 455 14.09 -9.27 -5.23
C THR A 455 14.37 -8.91 -3.78
N VAL A 456 13.91 -7.74 -3.34
CA VAL A 456 13.82 -7.38 -1.93
C VAL A 456 12.56 -8.02 -1.33
N VAL A 457 12.74 -8.97 -0.40
CA VAL A 457 11.65 -9.63 0.32
C VAL A 457 11.20 -8.75 1.48
N GLN A 458 9.89 -8.51 1.56
CA GLN A 458 9.20 -7.88 2.70
C GLN A 458 8.37 -8.93 3.45
N PRO A 459 8.20 -8.80 4.78
CA PRO A 459 7.45 -9.75 5.60
C PRO A 459 5.94 -9.39 5.54
N THR A 460 5.31 -9.66 4.40
CA THR A 460 3.93 -9.21 4.10
C THR A 460 2.86 -9.82 5.03
N ASP A 461 3.04 -11.08 5.42
CA ASP A 461 2.18 -11.77 6.39
C ASP A 461 2.30 -11.13 7.80
N GLU A 462 3.52 -10.85 8.24
CA GLU A 462 3.79 -10.15 9.51
C GLU A 462 3.23 -8.73 9.47
N LYS A 463 3.33 -8.00 8.34
CA LYS A 463 2.66 -6.70 8.16
C LYS A 463 1.16 -6.81 8.42
N GLY A 464 0.52 -7.85 7.85
CA GLY A 464 -0.91 -8.09 8.02
C GLY A 464 -1.28 -8.38 9.48
N ARG A 465 -0.56 -9.32 10.11
CA ARG A 465 -0.76 -9.69 11.52
C ARG A 465 -0.51 -8.51 12.46
N ARG A 466 0.54 -7.71 12.23
CA ARG A 466 0.84 -6.48 13.00
C ARG A 466 -0.27 -5.43 12.86
N ALA A 467 -0.74 -5.21 11.65
CA ALA A 467 -1.78 -4.21 11.38
C ALA A 467 -3.11 -4.58 12.06
N ALA A 468 -3.49 -5.86 12.01
CA ALA A 468 -4.68 -6.37 12.69
C ALA A 468 -4.53 -6.34 14.21
N GLN A 469 -3.38 -6.73 14.78
CA GLN A 469 -3.14 -6.66 16.21
C GLN A 469 -3.23 -5.21 16.72
N ALA A 470 -2.56 -4.26 16.04
CA ALA A 470 -2.63 -2.85 16.39
C ALA A 470 -4.08 -2.29 16.31
N ALA A 471 -4.88 -2.76 15.35
CA ALA A 471 -6.27 -2.36 15.23
C ALA A 471 -7.11 -2.89 16.42
N MET A 472 -6.90 -4.15 16.83
CA MET A 472 -7.58 -4.72 18.01
C MET A 472 -7.14 -4.06 19.32
N ASP A 473 -5.84 -3.80 19.48
CA ASP A 473 -5.28 -3.09 20.64
C ASP A 473 -5.94 -1.70 20.80
N LEU A 474 -6.04 -0.93 19.71
CA LEU A 474 -6.71 0.39 19.72
C LEU A 474 -8.22 0.28 20.02
N VAL A 475 -8.91 -0.75 19.49
CA VAL A 475 -10.33 -1.01 19.78
C VAL A 475 -10.57 -1.29 21.27
N ASP A 476 -9.62 -1.95 21.93
CA ASP A 476 -9.62 -2.21 23.37
C ASP A 476 -9.05 -1.05 24.22
N GLY A 477 -8.76 0.10 23.59
CA GLY A 477 -8.30 1.33 24.27
C GLY A 477 -6.82 1.33 24.65
N LEU A 478 -6.04 0.39 24.11
CA LEU A 478 -4.59 0.36 24.24
C LEU A 478 -3.93 1.32 23.23
N HIS A 479 -2.64 1.54 23.40
CA HIS A 479 -1.85 2.48 22.60
C HIS A 479 -0.61 1.75 22.06
N PRO A 480 -0.74 0.96 20.99
CA PRO A 480 0.40 0.26 20.40
C PRO A 480 1.39 1.26 19.77
N GLU A 481 2.68 0.91 19.79
CA GLU A 481 3.74 1.70 19.15
C GLU A 481 3.81 1.41 17.64
N ASP A 482 4.32 2.36 16.87
CA ASP A 482 4.65 2.15 15.46
C ASP A 482 5.68 1.02 15.28
N SER A 483 5.60 0.32 14.16
CA SER A 483 6.50 -0.80 13.84
C SER A 483 7.19 -0.60 12.51
N LEU A 484 8.51 -0.83 12.48
CA LEU A 484 9.32 -0.85 11.27
C LEU A 484 9.88 -2.27 11.10
N LEU A 485 9.37 -2.98 10.10
CA LEU A 485 9.75 -4.37 9.84
C LEU A 485 10.95 -4.45 8.87
N PRO A 486 11.89 -5.39 9.09
CA PRO A 486 13.08 -5.52 8.25
C PRO A 486 12.75 -6.15 6.90
N VAL A 487 13.46 -5.70 5.86
CA VAL A 487 13.45 -6.27 4.51
C VAL A 487 14.79 -6.94 4.20
N ALA A 488 14.80 -7.93 3.30
CA ALA A 488 16.01 -8.68 2.96
C ALA A 488 16.15 -8.92 1.45
N LEU A 489 17.34 -8.71 0.88
CA LEU A 489 17.62 -9.06 -0.51
C LEU A 489 17.71 -10.59 -0.70
N ARG A 490 16.82 -11.15 -1.51
CA ARG A 490 16.88 -12.52 -2.04
C ARG A 490 17.51 -12.49 -3.43
N ILE A 491 18.72 -13.04 -3.57
CA ILE A 491 19.35 -13.24 -4.87
C ILE A 491 18.71 -14.45 -5.54
N GLY A 492 18.26 -14.29 -6.78
CA GLY A 492 17.67 -15.32 -7.62
C GLY A 492 18.53 -15.64 -8.85
N THR A 493 17.89 -16.14 -9.90
CA THR A 493 18.52 -16.47 -11.20
C THR A 493 18.48 -15.32 -12.20
N THR A 494 17.77 -14.22 -11.92
CA THR A 494 17.49 -13.15 -12.90
C THR A 494 18.51 -12.02 -12.92
N THR A 495 19.63 -12.13 -12.20
CA THR A 495 20.69 -11.09 -12.18
C THR A 495 22.09 -11.69 -12.30
N GLY A 496 22.92 -11.13 -13.16
CA GLY A 496 24.31 -11.52 -13.41
C GLY A 496 25.15 -10.33 -13.89
N PRO A 497 26.43 -10.51 -14.25
CA PRO A 497 27.25 -9.44 -14.83
C PRO A 497 26.62 -8.86 -16.11
N PRO A 498 26.83 -7.57 -16.44
CA PRO A 498 26.38 -7.01 -17.70
C PRO A 498 27.08 -7.68 -18.90
N PRO A 499 26.46 -7.67 -20.09
CA PRO A 499 27.15 -8.05 -21.33
C PRO A 499 28.38 -7.15 -21.57
N PRO A 500 29.45 -7.70 -22.19
CA PRO A 500 30.73 -7.03 -22.39
C PRO A 500 30.69 -5.81 -23.33
#